data_AF-A0A2N1NIB5-F1
#
_entry.id   AF-A0A2N1NIB5-F1
#
_cell.length_a   1.000
_cell.length_b   1.000
_cell.length_c   1.000
_cell.angle_alpha   90.00
_cell.angle_beta   90.00
_cell.angle_gamma   90.00
#
_symmetry.space_group_name_H-M   'P 1'
#
loop_
_entity.id
_entity.type
_entity.pdbx_description
1 polymer ?
#
loop_
_entity_poly.entity_id
_entity_poly.type
_entity_poly.pdbx_seq_one_letter_code
_entity_poly.pdbx_strand_id
1 'polypeptide(L)'
;MLNQIIKRSIFPITGSLSVFRPSIREQQTISIHKYFSTIQEQISPLSPDKPKEKEITIQPTSKAQYYFNTYKIVKDLEVQGFTRGQAEAIMRGMEALLINGFKSRSKLLSKADLENETYLFQASLSDLRIEIQIMRKNSLVDLSSENSLIQREVSSLHQKLRDDIGKMRHFIQLDINNYKADIREEQKKKEINIQRIDNKFTISSGDVRTDIEALKWETTRMALLGLFGLAVFSFSIMFFTSNKKSKEITSEVSKPKDVNINS
;
A
#
# COMPACT_ATOMS: atom_id res chain seq x y z
N MET A 1 44.13 -50.79 11.02
CA MET A 1 43.19 -50.91 12.14
C MET A 1 41.93 -50.11 11.82
N LEU A 2 40.76 -50.76 11.96
CA LEU A 2 39.39 -50.23 12.05
C LEU A 2 39.03 -49.13 11.04
N ASN A 3 38.35 -49.36 9.92
CA ASN A 3 37.12 -50.16 9.72
C ASN A 3 36.00 -49.82 10.71
N GLN A 4 34.91 -49.29 10.14
CA GLN A 4 33.58 -49.07 10.72
C GLN A 4 33.46 -48.01 11.82
N ILE A 5 32.79 -46.90 11.48
CA ILE A 5 31.48 -46.57 12.03
C ILE A 5 30.76 -45.60 11.06
N ILE A 6 29.85 -46.18 10.27
CA ILE A 6 28.47 -45.70 9.98
C ILE A 6 28.40 -44.31 9.30
N LYS A 7 28.36 -44.15 7.97
CA LYS A 7 27.45 -44.68 6.92
C LYS A 7 26.00 -44.20 7.08
N ARG A 8 25.49 -43.55 6.02
CA ARG A 8 24.11 -43.07 5.71
C ARG A 8 23.89 -41.59 6.10
N SER A 9 23.48 -40.68 5.23
CA SER A 9 22.77 -40.78 3.96
C SER A 9 23.15 -39.64 3.01
N ILE A 10 23.82 -39.99 1.91
CA ILE A 10 23.76 -39.25 0.66
C ILE A 10 22.50 -39.75 -0.03
N PHE A 11 21.50 -38.90 -0.18
CA PHE A 11 20.44 -39.08 -1.18
C PHE A 11 20.53 -37.91 -2.15
N PRO A 12 20.85 -38.14 -3.44
CA PRO A 12 20.55 -37.18 -4.48
C PRO A 12 19.08 -37.37 -4.85
N ILE A 13 18.25 -36.36 -4.64
CA ILE A 13 16.90 -36.35 -5.19
C ILE A 13 16.86 -35.25 -6.24
N THR A 14 17.31 -35.62 -7.43
CA THR A 14 16.68 -35.19 -8.68
C THR A 14 15.19 -35.42 -8.55
N GLY A 15 14.42 -34.34 -8.57
CA GLY A 15 12.98 -34.41 -8.43
C GLY A 15 12.41 -33.03 -8.68
N SER A 16 12.30 -32.65 -9.94
CA SER A 16 11.31 -31.69 -10.39
C SER A 16 9.93 -32.18 -9.94
N LEU A 17 9.50 -31.84 -8.72
CA LEU A 17 8.08 -31.76 -8.48
C LEU A 17 7.64 -30.46 -9.12
N SER A 18 7.22 -30.58 -10.39
CA SER A 18 6.18 -29.72 -10.91
C SER A 18 5.06 -29.74 -9.87
N VAL A 19 5.04 -28.71 -9.01
CA VAL A 19 3.83 -28.34 -8.29
C VAL A 19 2.87 -28.02 -9.40
N PHE A 20 2.05 -29.01 -9.76
CA PHE A 20 0.91 -28.82 -10.64
C PHE A 20 0.05 -27.79 -9.92
N ARG A 21 0.28 -26.53 -10.27
CA ARG A 21 -0.50 -25.37 -9.88
C ARG A 21 -1.55 -25.30 -10.98
N PRO A 22 -2.71 -25.95 -10.82
CA PRO A 22 -3.77 -25.81 -11.81
C PRO A 22 -4.02 -24.32 -11.93
N SER A 23 -3.99 -23.81 -13.16
CA SER A 23 -4.31 -22.41 -13.40
C SER A 23 -5.71 -22.15 -12.84
N ILE A 24 -6.02 -20.91 -12.45
CA ILE A 24 -7.35 -20.56 -11.92
C ILE A 24 -8.47 -21.00 -12.88
N ARG A 25 -8.15 -21.07 -14.19
CA ARG A 25 -9.02 -21.60 -15.25
C ARG A 25 -9.22 -23.14 -15.18
N GLU A 26 -8.18 -23.89 -14.80
CA GLU A 26 -8.27 -25.35 -14.58
C GLU A 26 -8.93 -25.70 -13.24
N GLN A 27 -8.73 -24.89 -12.18
CA GLN A 27 -9.50 -25.04 -10.94
C GLN A 27 -10.98 -24.76 -11.17
N GLN A 28 -11.31 -23.76 -12.00
CA GLN A 28 -12.69 -23.51 -12.42
C GLN A 28 -13.26 -24.70 -13.21
N THR A 29 -12.55 -25.27 -14.20
CA THR A 29 -13.09 -26.41 -14.97
C THR A 29 -13.22 -27.68 -14.16
N ILE A 30 -12.27 -28.00 -13.28
CA ILE A 30 -12.33 -29.19 -12.40
C ILE A 30 -13.45 -29.03 -11.37
N SER A 31 -13.63 -27.83 -10.82
CA SER A 31 -14.75 -27.52 -9.92
C SER A 31 -16.08 -27.67 -10.66
N ILE A 32 -16.23 -27.03 -11.82
CA ILE A 32 -17.46 -27.10 -12.64
C ILE A 32 -17.77 -28.54 -13.03
N HIS A 33 -16.79 -29.35 -13.45
CA HIS A 33 -17.00 -30.74 -13.86
C HIS A 33 -17.40 -31.64 -12.69
N LYS A 34 -16.77 -31.46 -11.52
CA LYS A 34 -17.13 -32.17 -10.28
C LYS A 34 -18.51 -31.73 -9.75
N TYR A 35 -18.89 -30.47 -9.96
CA TYR A 35 -20.22 -29.97 -9.63
C TYR A 35 -21.28 -30.46 -10.62
N PHE A 36 -20.97 -30.56 -11.90
CA PHE A 36 -21.87 -31.14 -12.90
C PHE A 36 -22.15 -32.62 -12.58
N SER A 37 -21.12 -33.41 -12.23
CA SER A 37 -21.30 -34.80 -11.81
C SER A 37 -22.06 -34.94 -10.48
N THR A 38 -21.79 -34.06 -9.50
CA THR A 38 -22.49 -34.09 -8.19
C THR A 38 -23.97 -33.68 -8.33
N ILE A 39 -24.30 -32.75 -9.23
CA ILE A 39 -25.69 -32.37 -9.54
C ILE A 39 -26.38 -33.51 -10.31
N GLN A 40 -25.68 -34.18 -11.23
CA GLN A 40 -26.16 -35.36 -11.95
C GLN A 40 -26.46 -36.55 -10.99
N GLU A 41 -25.73 -36.65 -9.87
CA GLU A 41 -25.85 -37.72 -8.88
C GLU A 41 -26.86 -37.40 -7.76
N GLN A 42 -26.91 -36.15 -7.29
CA GLN A 42 -27.86 -35.67 -6.27
C GLN A 42 -29.26 -35.39 -6.82
N ILE A 43 -29.35 -35.19 -8.13
CA ILE A 43 -30.58 -35.17 -8.89
C ILE A 43 -30.50 -36.37 -9.82
N SER A 44 -30.50 -37.59 -9.23
CA SER A 44 -31.32 -38.64 -9.86
C SER A 44 -32.61 -37.93 -10.25
N PRO A 45 -32.99 -37.92 -11.54
CA PRO A 45 -34.22 -37.25 -11.90
C PRO A 45 -35.24 -37.80 -10.92
N LEU A 46 -35.99 -36.91 -10.26
CA LEU A 46 -37.37 -37.27 -10.06
C LEU A 46 -37.84 -37.44 -11.51
N SER A 47 -37.63 -38.64 -12.04
CA SER A 47 -38.37 -39.15 -13.15
C SER A 47 -39.72 -39.29 -12.47
N PRO A 48 -40.68 -38.37 -12.66
CA PRO A 48 -42.04 -38.90 -12.71
C PRO A 48 -41.93 -40.00 -13.76
N ASP A 49 -42.37 -41.21 -13.40
CA ASP A 49 -42.43 -42.37 -14.28
C ASP A 49 -42.44 -41.88 -15.73
N LYS A 50 -41.39 -42.21 -16.51
CA LYS A 50 -41.60 -42.24 -17.96
C LYS A 50 -42.87 -43.09 -18.08
N PRO A 51 -44.02 -42.56 -18.55
CA PRO A 51 -44.98 -43.48 -19.10
C PRO A 51 -44.13 -44.21 -20.12
N LYS A 52 -44.03 -45.54 -19.97
CA LYS A 52 -43.44 -46.43 -20.96
C LYS A 52 -43.67 -45.77 -22.30
N GLU A 53 -42.60 -45.59 -23.06
CA GLU A 53 -42.67 -45.30 -24.48
C GLU A 53 -43.64 -46.33 -25.06
N LYS A 54 -44.93 -46.02 -24.99
CA LYS A 54 -45.94 -46.50 -25.88
C LYS A 54 -45.51 -45.77 -27.11
N GLU A 55 -44.57 -46.39 -27.81
CA GLU A 55 -44.67 -46.55 -29.25
C GLU A 55 -46.14 -46.31 -29.56
N ILE A 56 -46.41 -45.16 -30.16
CA ILE A 56 -47.74 -44.84 -30.63
C ILE A 56 -47.91 -45.84 -31.77
N THR A 57 -48.24 -47.08 -31.41
CA THR A 57 -49.04 -47.94 -32.24
C THR A 57 -50.27 -47.10 -32.44
N ILE A 58 -50.28 -46.36 -33.55
CA ILE A 58 -51.50 -45.94 -34.20
C ILE A 58 -52.17 -47.27 -34.49
N GLN A 59 -52.83 -47.86 -33.49
CA GLN A 59 -53.82 -48.88 -33.74
C GLN A 59 -54.79 -48.11 -34.63
N PRO A 60 -54.93 -48.47 -35.92
CA PRO A 60 -56.03 -47.93 -36.67
C PRO A 60 -57.24 -48.31 -35.83
N THR A 61 -57.95 -47.33 -35.27
CA THR A 61 -59.23 -47.56 -34.63
C THR A 61 -60.13 -48.08 -35.74
N SER A 62 -60.03 -49.39 -35.95
CA SER A 62 -60.68 -50.17 -36.98
C SER A 62 -62.09 -50.36 -36.48
N LYS A 63 -62.86 -49.32 -36.74
CA LYS A 63 -64.30 -49.25 -36.97
C LYS A 63 -64.57 -47.77 -36.93
N ALA A 64 -64.78 -47.18 -38.11
CA ALA A 64 -65.53 -45.94 -38.21
C ALA A 64 -66.84 -46.19 -37.47
N GLN A 65 -66.90 -45.79 -36.20
CA GLN A 65 -68.10 -45.94 -35.41
C GLN A 65 -69.08 -44.96 -36.05
N TYR A 66 -70.00 -45.51 -36.84
CA TYR A 66 -70.97 -44.76 -37.60
C TYR A 66 -71.99 -44.21 -36.60
N TYR A 67 -71.65 -43.11 -35.93
CA TYR A 67 -72.47 -42.50 -34.87
C TYR A 67 -73.81 -41.95 -35.41
N PHE A 68 -73.96 -41.85 -36.73
CA PHE A 68 -75.11 -41.22 -37.36
C PHE A 68 -75.73 -42.10 -38.44
N ASN A 69 -76.74 -42.89 -38.06
CA ASN A 69 -77.49 -43.70 -39.01
C ASN A 69 -78.62 -42.86 -39.63
N THR A 70 -78.33 -42.24 -40.77
CA THR A 70 -79.26 -41.46 -41.58
C THR A 70 -80.57 -42.19 -41.87
N TYR A 71 -80.52 -43.48 -42.19
CA TYR A 71 -81.71 -44.26 -42.54
C TYR A 71 -82.63 -44.46 -41.35
N LYS A 72 -82.07 -44.79 -40.17
CA LYS A 72 -82.85 -45.00 -38.94
C LYS A 72 -83.55 -43.72 -38.50
N ILE A 73 -82.85 -42.58 -38.56
CA ILE A 73 -83.41 -41.27 -38.18
C ILE A 73 -84.59 -40.89 -39.08
N VAL A 74 -84.43 -41.05 -40.39
CA VAL A 74 -85.51 -40.76 -41.33
C VAL A 74 -86.70 -41.72 -41.11
N LYS A 75 -86.43 -43.00 -40.81
CA LYS A 75 -87.49 -43.97 -40.54
C LYS A 75 -88.25 -43.69 -39.24
N ASP A 76 -87.54 -43.30 -38.18
CA ASP A 76 -88.15 -42.94 -36.90
C ASP A 76 -88.99 -41.66 -37.05
N LEU A 77 -88.56 -40.69 -37.87
CA LEU A 77 -89.33 -39.48 -38.19
C LEU A 77 -90.59 -39.79 -39.02
N GLU A 78 -90.52 -40.73 -39.97
CA GLU A 78 -91.71 -41.19 -40.70
C GLU A 78 -92.76 -41.82 -39.77
N VAL A 79 -92.32 -42.63 -38.80
CA VAL A 79 -93.21 -43.27 -37.82
C VAL A 79 -93.89 -42.23 -36.93
N GLN A 80 -93.26 -41.08 -36.68
CA GLN A 80 -93.85 -39.97 -35.92
C GLN A 80 -94.70 -39.00 -36.75
N GLY A 81 -95.00 -39.34 -38.01
CA GLY A 81 -95.94 -38.59 -38.85
C GLY A 81 -95.32 -37.53 -39.76
N PHE A 82 -94.00 -37.48 -39.89
CA PHE A 82 -93.34 -36.62 -40.87
C PHE A 82 -93.37 -37.25 -42.26
N THR A 83 -93.59 -36.42 -43.30
CA THR A 83 -93.43 -36.89 -44.69
C THR A 83 -91.97 -37.19 -45.00
N ARG A 84 -91.71 -38.12 -45.93
CA ARG A 84 -90.34 -38.50 -46.32
C ARG A 84 -89.46 -37.29 -46.66
N GLY A 85 -90.00 -36.33 -47.42
CA GLY A 85 -89.26 -35.12 -47.81
C GLY A 85 -88.91 -34.21 -46.64
N GLN A 86 -89.80 -34.08 -45.65
CA GLN A 86 -89.52 -33.32 -44.42
C GLN A 86 -88.49 -34.03 -43.54
N ALA A 87 -88.62 -35.35 -43.38
CA ALA A 87 -87.68 -36.16 -42.61
C ALA A 87 -86.26 -36.14 -43.21
N GLU A 88 -86.14 -36.20 -44.54
CA GLU A 88 -84.86 -36.06 -45.24
C GLU A 88 -84.26 -34.65 -45.09
N ALA A 89 -85.07 -33.59 -45.16
CA ALA A 89 -84.58 -32.22 -44.98
C ALA A 89 -84.04 -31.98 -43.56
N ILE A 90 -84.74 -32.46 -42.53
CA ILE A 90 -84.30 -32.38 -41.13
C ILE A 90 -83.01 -33.18 -40.94
N MET A 91 -82.92 -34.37 -41.51
CA MET A 91 -81.72 -35.21 -41.43
C MET A 91 -80.51 -34.51 -42.07
N ARG A 92 -80.66 -33.93 -43.27
CA ARG A 92 -79.58 -33.18 -43.93
C ARG A 92 -79.14 -31.95 -43.12
N GLY A 93 -80.08 -31.26 -42.47
CA GLY A 93 -79.77 -30.17 -41.55
C GLY A 93 -78.98 -30.63 -40.32
N MET A 94 -79.37 -31.76 -39.73
CA MET A 94 -78.67 -32.37 -38.60
C MET A 94 -77.27 -32.86 -38.99
N GLU A 95 -77.13 -33.47 -40.17
CA GLU A 95 -75.85 -33.88 -40.74
C GLU A 95 -74.91 -32.68 -40.93
N ALA A 96 -75.40 -31.57 -41.49
CA ALA A 96 -74.61 -30.36 -41.66
C ALA A 96 -74.15 -29.76 -40.31
N LEU A 97 -75.02 -29.73 -39.30
CA LEU A 97 -74.65 -29.27 -37.95
C LEU A 97 -73.61 -30.18 -37.29
N LEU A 98 -73.72 -31.50 -37.46
CA LEU A 98 -72.75 -32.45 -36.94
C LEU A 98 -71.39 -32.31 -37.62
N ILE A 99 -71.35 -32.22 -38.95
CA ILE A 99 -70.11 -32.01 -39.71
C ILE A 99 -69.43 -30.71 -39.27
N ASN A 100 -70.19 -29.64 -39.08
CA ASN A 100 -69.67 -28.36 -38.57
C ASN A 100 -69.14 -28.49 -37.12
N GLY A 101 -69.83 -29.24 -36.27
CA GLY A 101 -69.39 -29.53 -34.90
C GLY A 101 -68.09 -30.35 -34.86
N PHE A 102 -67.95 -31.37 -35.70
CA PHE A 102 -66.72 -32.17 -35.81
C PHE A 102 -65.55 -31.35 -36.37
N LYS A 103 -65.80 -30.50 -37.38
CA LYS A 103 -64.80 -29.57 -37.92
C LYS A 103 -64.36 -28.51 -36.90
N SER A 104 -65.23 -28.14 -35.96
CA SER A 104 -64.86 -27.28 -34.83
C SER A 104 -64.03 -28.05 -33.80
N ARG A 105 -64.37 -29.32 -33.55
CA ARG A 105 -63.62 -30.21 -32.64
C ARG A 105 -62.20 -30.50 -33.14
N SER A 106 -61.96 -30.56 -34.45
CA SER A 106 -60.60 -30.70 -34.99
C SER A 106 -59.74 -29.42 -34.83
N LYS A 107 -60.35 -28.28 -34.47
CA LYS A 107 -59.63 -27.06 -34.08
C LYS A 107 -59.36 -26.99 -32.57
N LEU A 108 -59.99 -27.85 -31.77
CA LEU A 108 -59.66 -27.99 -30.36
C LEU A 108 -58.42 -28.88 -30.28
N LEU A 109 -57.37 -28.38 -29.63
CA LEU A 109 -56.16 -29.15 -29.35
C LEU A 109 -56.55 -30.51 -28.76
N SER A 110 -55.95 -31.57 -29.28
CA SER A 110 -56.12 -32.89 -28.68
C SER A 110 -55.62 -32.84 -27.25
N LYS A 111 -56.22 -33.62 -26.35
CA LYS A 111 -55.70 -33.76 -24.98
C LYS A 111 -54.22 -34.18 -24.98
N ALA A 112 -53.83 -35.00 -25.97
CA ALA A 112 -52.44 -35.42 -26.15
C ALA A 112 -51.51 -34.25 -26.52
N ASP A 113 -51.95 -33.32 -27.38
CA ASP A 113 -51.15 -32.16 -27.77
C ASP A 113 -50.96 -31.21 -26.58
N LEU A 114 -52.02 -30.99 -25.80
CA LEU A 114 -51.95 -30.17 -24.58
C LEU A 114 -51.00 -30.78 -23.53
N GLU A 115 -51.05 -32.10 -23.34
CA GLU A 115 -50.15 -32.82 -22.43
C GLU A 115 -48.70 -32.75 -22.89
N ASN A 116 -48.44 -32.87 -24.19
CA ASN A 116 -47.10 -32.74 -24.76
C ASN A 116 -46.53 -31.33 -24.62
N GLU A 117 -47.30 -30.29 -24.96
CA GLU A 117 -46.87 -28.89 -24.77
C GLU A 117 -46.64 -28.58 -23.28
N THR A 118 -47.49 -29.10 -22.40
CA THR A 118 -47.29 -28.97 -20.95
C THR A 118 -46.00 -29.64 -20.49
N TYR A 119 -45.67 -30.81 -21.04
CA TYR A 119 -44.42 -31.51 -20.75
C TYR A 119 -43.19 -30.71 -21.21
N LEU A 120 -43.20 -30.20 -22.45
CA LEU A 120 -42.11 -29.36 -22.98
C LEU A 120 -41.92 -28.08 -22.15
N PHE A 121 -43.02 -27.48 -21.71
CA PHE A 121 -42.97 -26.32 -20.83
C PHE A 121 -42.37 -26.66 -19.46
N GLN A 122 -42.77 -27.77 -18.84
CA GLN A 122 -42.19 -28.21 -17.57
C GLN A 122 -40.70 -28.55 -17.69
N ALA A 123 -40.29 -29.17 -18.80
CA ALA A 123 -38.88 -29.44 -19.08
C ALA A 123 -38.08 -28.13 -19.18
N SER A 124 -38.53 -27.16 -19.96
CA SER A 124 -37.85 -25.86 -20.09
C SER A 124 -37.82 -25.05 -18.78
N LEU A 125 -38.86 -25.14 -17.93
CA LEU A 125 -38.83 -24.55 -16.59
C LEU A 125 -37.81 -25.23 -15.66
N SER A 126 -37.64 -26.55 -15.79
CA SER A 126 -36.62 -27.28 -15.04
C SER A 126 -35.22 -26.84 -15.46
N ASP A 127 -34.98 -26.72 -16.77
CA ASP A 127 -33.71 -26.25 -17.32
C ASP A 127 -33.39 -24.82 -16.88
N LEU A 128 -34.37 -23.90 -16.95
CA LEU A 128 -34.21 -22.53 -16.47
C LEU A 128 -33.89 -22.48 -14.97
N ARG A 129 -34.54 -23.32 -14.16
CA ARG A 129 -34.25 -23.41 -12.72
C ARG A 129 -32.82 -23.86 -12.47
N ILE A 130 -32.34 -24.86 -13.22
CA ILE A 130 -30.97 -25.35 -13.12
C ILE A 130 -29.98 -24.25 -13.53
N GLU A 131 -30.23 -23.58 -14.65
CA GLU A 131 -29.40 -22.48 -15.13
C GLU A 131 -29.29 -21.35 -14.10
N ILE A 132 -30.42 -20.92 -13.52
CA ILE A 132 -30.44 -19.90 -12.44
C ILE A 132 -29.65 -20.38 -11.21
N GLN A 133 -29.79 -21.65 -10.83
CA GLN A 133 -29.05 -22.20 -9.69
C GLN A 133 -27.54 -22.23 -9.95
N ILE A 134 -27.11 -22.58 -11.16
CA ILE A 134 -25.72 -22.57 -11.59
C ILE A 134 -25.19 -21.14 -11.60
N MET A 135 -25.90 -20.21 -12.24
CA MET A 135 -25.52 -18.79 -12.28
C MET A 135 -25.35 -18.22 -10.87
N ARG A 136 -26.29 -18.50 -9.96
CA ARG A 136 -26.20 -18.03 -8.57
C ARG A 136 -24.98 -18.60 -7.85
N LYS A 137 -24.69 -19.89 -8.01
CA LYS A 137 -23.52 -20.52 -7.39
C LYS A 137 -22.22 -19.96 -7.97
N ASN A 138 -22.13 -19.78 -9.29
CA ASN A 138 -20.97 -19.18 -9.94
C ASN A 138 -20.74 -17.76 -9.44
N SER A 139 -21.78 -16.92 -9.41
CA SER A 139 -21.69 -15.56 -8.89
C SER A 139 -21.23 -15.53 -7.42
N LEU A 140 -21.69 -16.46 -6.58
CA LEU A 140 -21.20 -16.56 -5.20
C LEU A 140 -19.73 -16.95 -5.11
N VAL A 141 -19.26 -17.87 -5.97
CA VAL A 141 -17.85 -18.26 -6.03
C VAL A 141 -16.99 -17.09 -6.50
N ASP A 142 -17.43 -16.36 -7.53
CA ASP A 142 -16.74 -15.18 -8.06
C ASP A 142 -16.63 -14.09 -7.00
N LEU A 143 -17.76 -13.73 -6.34
CA LEU A 143 -17.77 -12.77 -5.24
C LEU A 143 -16.88 -13.20 -4.07
N SER A 144 -16.87 -14.49 -3.72
CA SER A 144 -16.01 -15.00 -2.67
C SER A 144 -14.52 -14.93 -3.05
N SER A 145 -14.20 -15.16 -4.32
CA SER A 145 -12.84 -15.03 -4.84
C SER A 145 -12.39 -13.58 -4.82
N GLU A 146 -13.21 -12.65 -5.33
CA GLU A 146 -12.94 -11.21 -5.29
C GLU A 146 -12.76 -10.70 -3.85
N ASN A 147 -13.63 -11.10 -2.93
CA ASN A 147 -13.49 -10.75 -1.52
C ASN A 147 -12.16 -11.28 -0.93
N SER A 148 -11.77 -12.51 -1.26
CA SER A 148 -10.47 -13.05 -0.82
C SER A 148 -9.28 -12.27 -1.40
N LEU A 149 -9.37 -11.82 -2.65
CA LEU A 149 -8.35 -10.97 -3.28
C LEU A 149 -8.26 -9.61 -2.57
N ILE A 150 -9.39 -8.94 -2.36
CA ILE A 150 -9.46 -7.65 -1.65
C ILE A 150 -8.88 -7.79 -0.23
N GLN A 151 -9.21 -8.85 0.51
CA GLN A 151 -8.65 -9.09 1.84
C GLN A 151 -7.12 -9.23 1.82
N ARG A 152 -6.56 -9.91 0.80
CA ARG A 152 -5.11 -10.03 0.63
C ARG A 152 -4.47 -8.69 0.28
N GLU A 153 -5.08 -7.91 -0.59
CA GLU A 153 -4.59 -6.58 -0.94
C GLU A 153 -4.60 -5.63 0.25
N VAL A 154 -5.68 -5.63 1.03
CA VAL A 154 -5.78 -4.85 2.29
C VAL A 154 -4.69 -5.28 3.27
N SER A 155 -4.50 -6.59 3.46
CA SER A 155 -3.46 -7.11 4.36
C SER A 155 -2.05 -6.73 3.89
N SER A 156 -1.80 -6.80 2.58
CA SER A 156 -0.54 -6.39 1.96
C SER A 156 -0.29 -4.89 2.12
N LEU A 157 -1.31 -4.05 1.89
CA LEU A 157 -1.22 -2.60 2.07
C LEU A 157 -0.97 -2.24 3.53
N HIS A 158 -1.64 -2.91 4.46
CA HIS A 158 -1.45 -2.72 5.89
C HIS A 158 -0.01 -3.05 6.31
N GLN A 159 0.54 -4.17 5.84
CA GLN A 159 1.92 -4.55 6.10
C GLN A 159 2.91 -3.52 5.52
N LYS A 160 2.71 -3.09 4.27
CA LYS A 160 3.54 -2.08 3.63
C LYS A 160 3.51 -0.75 4.40
N LEU A 161 2.33 -0.30 4.81
CA LEU A 161 2.18 0.92 5.61
C LEU A 161 2.92 0.82 6.94
N ARG A 162 2.81 -0.33 7.62
CA ARG A 162 3.52 -0.58 8.88
C ARG A 162 5.04 -0.54 8.69
N ASP A 163 5.54 -1.14 7.61
CA ASP A 163 6.96 -1.12 7.28
C ASP A 163 7.45 0.30 6.94
N ASP A 164 6.66 1.06 6.19
CA ASP A 164 7.00 2.44 5.82
C ASP A 164 6.96 3.38 7.04
N ILE A 165 6.01 3.20 7.97
CA ILE A 165 6.01 3.89 9.27
C ILE A 165 7.26 3.51 10.08
N GLY A 166 7.63 2.23 10.09
CA GLY A 166 8.83 1.74 10.77
C GLY A 166 10.11 2.37 10.21
N LYS A 167 10.23 2.42 8.88
CA LYS A 167 11.34 3.09 8.18
C LYS A 167 11.37 4.58 8.50
N MET A 168 10.24 5.28 8.41
CA MET A 168 10.14 6.71 8.70
C MET A 168 10.56 6.99 10.15
N ARG A 169 10.14 6.18 11.12
CA ARG A 169 10.57 6.29 12.51
C ARG A 169 12.09 6.12 12.64
N HIS A 170 12.67 5.14 11.93
CA HIS A 170 14.12 4.92 11.93
C HIS A 170 14.88 6.11 11.33
N PHE A 171 14.41 6.65 10.20
CA PHE A 171 14.98 7.85 9.59
C PHE A 171 14.93 9.06 10.52
N ILE A 172 13.76 9.33 11.13
CA ILE A 172 13.63 10.42 12.11
C ILE A 172 14.61 10.24 13.27
N GLN A 173 14.76 9.02 13.79
CA GLN A 173 15.70 8.75 14.87
C GLN A 173 17.16 8.96 14.43
N LEU A 174 17.51 8.55 13.21
CA LEU A 174 18.82 8.76 12.62
C LEU A 174 19.10 10.26 12.44
N ASP A 175 18.15 11.02 11.90
CA ASP A 175 18.27 12.46 11.71
C ASP A 175 18.45 13.20 13.04
N ILE A 176 17.68 12.83 14.07
CA ILE A 176 17.86 13.38 15.42
C ILE A 176 19.24 13.05 15.98
N ASN A 177 19.74 11.83 15.75
CA ASN A 177 21.05 11.43 16.23
C ASN A 177 22.18 12.19 15.50
N ASN A 178 22.07 12.35 14.19
CA ASN A 178 23.01 13.15 13.39
C ASN A 178 22.98 14.61 13.84
N TYR A 179 21.79 15.21 13.97
CA TYR A 179 21.65 16.58 14.47
C TYR A 179 22.27 16.78 15.86
N LYS A 180 22.09 15.82 16.77
CA LYS A 180 22.74 15.85 18.09
C LYS A 180 24.26 15.71 17.97
N ALA A 181 24.77 14.92 17.04
CA ALA A 181 26.20 14.79 16.78
C ALA A 181 26.77 16.11 16.24
N ASP A 182 26.11 16.72 15.27
CA ASP A 182 26.49 18.01 14.68
C ASP A 182 26.52 19.11 15.74
N ILE A 183 25.48 19.21 16.59
CA ILE A 183 25.46 20.16 17.71
C ILE A 183 26.65 19.94 18.64
N ARG A 184 26.96 18.68 19.00
CA ARG A 184 28.08 18.37 19.90
C ARG A 184 29.41 18.73 19.25
N GLU A 185 29.57 18.50 17.96
CA GLU A 185 30.77 18.92 17.22
C GLU A 185 30.91 20.44 17.20
N GLU A 186 29.83 21.17 16.91
CA GLU A 186 29.82 22.64 16.98
C GLU A 186 30.13 23.15 18.38
N GLN A 187 29.56 22.54 19.42
CA GLN A 187 29.85 22.87 20.81
C GLN A 187 31.32 22.65 21.13
N LYS A 188 31.90 21.51 20.72
CA LYS A 188 33.33 21.23 20.90
C LYS A 188 34.20 22.25 20.15
N LYS A 189 33.81 22.65 18.95
CA LYS A 189 34.52 23.68 18.17
C LYS A 189 34.48 25.04 18.88
N LYS A 190 33.32 25.43 19.44
CA LYS A 190 33.18 26.65 20.25
C LYS A 190 34.03 26.58 21.51
N GLU A 191 34.03 25.45 22.21
CA GLU A 191 34.86 25.23 23.40
C GLU A 191 36.37 25.39 23.09
N ILE A 192 36.85 24.76 22.02
CA ILE A 192 38.25 24.92 21.57
C ILE A 192 38.56 26.38 21.23
N ASN A 193 37.61 27.10 20.61
CA ASN A 193 37.79 28.51 20.28
C ASN A 193 37.85 29.38 21.53
N ILE A 194 37.01 29.11 22.54
CA ILE A 194 37.03 29.80 23.83
C ILE A 194 38.39 29.58 24.49
N GLN A 195 38.86 28.35 24.61
CA GLN A 195 40.17 28.03 25.20
C GLN A 195 41.32 28.68 24.44
N ARG A 196 41.24 28.75 23.11
CA ARG A 196 42.25 29.45 22.30
C ARG A 196 42.27 30.95 22.60
N ILE A 197 41.10 31.58 22.70
CA ILE A 197 40.99 33.02 23.00
C ILE A 197 41.48 33.29 24.43
N ASP A 198 41.14 32.43 25.38
CA ASP A 198 41.59 32.52 26.76
C ASP A 198 43.12 32.44 26.84
N ASN A 199 43.73 31.42 26.23
CA ASN A 199 45.19 31.29 26.14
C ASN A 199 45.84 32.53 25.50
N LYS A 200 45.26 33.05 24.40
CA LYS A 200 45.77 34.26 23.75
C LYS A 200 45.67 35.48 24.67
N PHE A 201 44.57 35.61 25.40
CA PHE A 201 44.36 36.67 26.37
C PHE A 201 45.37 36.58 27.52
N THR A 202 45.62 35.39 28.08
CA THR A 202 46.62 35.17 29.13
C THR A 202 48.02 35.56 28.66
N ILE A 203 48.44 35.14 27.45
CA ILE A 203 49.75 35.50 26.90
C ILE A 203 49.83 37.02 26.71
N SER A 204 48.84 37.63 26.05
CA SER A 204 48.82 39.08 25.83
C SER A 204 48.80 39.88 27.14
N SER A 205 48.16 39.37 28.19
CA SER A 205 48.18 39.99 29.51
C SER A 205 49.57 39.89 30.17
N GLY A 206 50.28 38.79 29.95
CA GLY A 206 51.68 38.62 30.37
C GLY A 206 52.63 39.57 29.62
N ASP A 207 52.43 39.72 28.31
CA ASP A 207 53.19 40.67 27.48
C ASP A 207 53.00 42.11 27.99
N VAL A 208 51.75 42.54 28.20
CA VAL A 208 51.44 43.88 28.75
C VAL A 208 52.07 44.10 30.13
N ARG A 209 52.10 43.07 30.99
CA ARG A 209 52.75 43.18 32.31
C ARG A 209 54.27 43.32 32.16
N THR A 210 54.88 42.58 31.25
CA THR A 210 56.31 42.65 30.96
C THR A 210 56.67 44.01 30.38
N ASP A 211 55.86 44.55 29.47
CA ASP A 211 56.01 45.91 28.93
C ASP A 211 55.94 46.97 30.04
N ILE A 212 55.02 46.83 31.00
CA ILE A 212 54.93 47.73 32.17
C ILE A 212 56.20 47.64 33.03
N GLU A 213 56.72 46.44 33.29
CA GLU A 213 57.95 46.26 34.07
C GLU A 213 59.18 46.83 33.34
N ALA A 214 59.27 46.66 32.02
CA ALA A 214 60.29 47.27 31.19
C ALA A 214 60.22 48.81 31.22
N LEU A 215 59.02 49.38 31.07
CA LEU A 215 58.81 50.83 31.16
C LEU A 215 59.17 51.39 32.55
N LYS A 216 58.86 50.65 33.63
CA LYS A 216 59.29 51.02 34.99
C LYS A 216 60.81 51.06 35.10
N TRP A 217 61.50 50.04 34.59
CA TRP A 217 62.96 49.97 34.62
C TRP A 217 63.60 51.12 33.83
N GLU A 218 63.09 51.40 32.64
CA GLU A 218 63.54 52.51 31.78
C GLU A 218 63.35 53.86 32.49
N THR A 219 62.18 54.08 33.09
CA THR A 219 61.89 55.32 33.82
C THR A 219 62.82 55.51 35.01
N THR A 220 63.07 54.45 35.81
CA THR A 220 64.00 54.51 36.94
C THR A 220 65.43 54.81 36.47
N ARG A 221 65.88 54.18 35.39
CA ARG A 221 67.21 54.45 34.81
C ARG A 221 67.34 55.91 34.37
N MET A 222 66.36 56.45 33.66
CA MET A 222 66.37 57.85 33.22
C MET A 222 66.34 58.82 34.41
N ALA A 223 65.54 58.53 35.44
CA ALA A 223 65.50 59.32 36.67
C ALA A 223 66.85 59.32 37.41
N LEU A 224 67.51 58.17 37.53
CA LEU A 224 68.86 58.06 38.12
C LEU A 224 69.89 58.87 37.31
N LEU A 225 69.91 58.73 35.99
CA LEU A 225 70.81 59.51 35.13
C LEU A 225 70.55 61.02 35.27
N GLY A 226 69.28 61.43 35.36
CA GLY A 226 68.91 62.81 35.64
C GLY A 226 69.45 63.31 36.99
N LEU A 227 69.32 62.51 38.05
CA LEU A 227 69.86 62.83 39.38
C LEU A 227 71.39 62.97 39.35
N PHE A 228 72.09 62.02 38.71
CA PHE A 228 73.54 62.09 38.53
C PHE A 228 73.96 63.33 37.73
N GLY A 229 73.25 63.65 36.65
CA GLY A 229 73.48 64.84 35.84
C GLY A 229 73.35 66.13 36.65
N LEU A 230 72.30 66.24 37.49
CA LEU A 230 72.11 67.38 38.40
C LEU A 230 73.24 67.48 39.43
N ALA A 231 73.70 66.37 39.99
CA ALA A 231 74.81 66.36 40.95
C ALA A 231 76.16 66.79 40.32
N VAL A 232 76.45 66.34 39.09
CA VAL A 232 77.65 66.77 38.35
C VAL A 232 77.56 68.24 37.99
N PHE A 233 76.38 68.72 37.60
CA PHE A 233 76.14 70.12 37.27
C PHE A 233 76.32 71.03 38.49
N SER A 234 75.79 70.65 39.65
CA SER A 234 75.98 71.40 40.90
C SER A 234 77.45 71.44 41.32
N PHE A 235 78.17 70.31 41.20
CA PHE A 235 79.61 70.25 41.48
C PHE A 235 80.42 71.13 40.52
N SER A 236 80.06 71.14 39.24
CA SER A 236 80.72 71.98 38.23
C SER A 236 80.53 73.47 38.50
N ILE A 237 79.31 73.90 38.88
CA ILE A 237 79.05 75.28 39.31
C ILE A 237 79.89 75.64 40.54
N MET A 238 79.95 74.75 41.53
CA MET A 238 80.76 74.95 42.73
C MET A 238 82.25 75.09 42.39
N PHE A 239 82.79 74.21 41.54
CA PHE A 239 84.20 74.24 41.11
C PHE A 239 84.52 75.50 40.29
N PHE A 240 83.64 75.89 39.36
CA PHE A 240 83.81 77.10 38.56
C PHE A 240 83.78 78.37 39.43
N THR A 241 82.88 78.41 40.43
CA THR A 241 82.81 79.52 41.39
C THR A 241 84.04 79.56 42.30
N SER A 242 84.52 78.41 42.79
CA SER A 242 85.74 78.31 43.60
C SER A 242 86.99 78.74 42.83
N ASN A 243 87.11 78.36 41.55
CA ASN A 243 88.22 78.79 40.70
C ASN A 243 88.16 80.29 40.36
N LYS A 244 86.95 80.87 40.23
CA LYS A 244 86.79 82.32 40.08
C LYS A 244 87.19 83.06 41.37
N LYS A 245 86.85 82.52 42.54
CA LYS A 245 87.26 83.05 43.86
C LYS A 245 88.78 82.96 44.08
N SER A 246 89.44 81.90 43.60
CA SER A 246 90.91 81.81 43.62
C SER A 246 91.59 82.82 42.67
N LYS A 247 90.97 83.14 41.51
CA LYS A 247 91.49 84.18 40.62
C LYS A 247 91.38 85.60 41.21
N GLU A 248 90.35 85.88 42.02
CA GLU A 248 90.27 87.15 42.75
C GLU A 248 91.34 87.27 43.85
N ILE A 249 91.58 86.20 44.62
CA ILE A 249 92.60 86.21 45.70
C ILE A 249 94.03 86.31 45.14
N THR A 250 94.29 85.77 43.94
CA THR A 250 95.63 85.86 43.32
C THR A 250 95.89 87.24 42.66
N SER A 251 94.85 88.03 42.39
CA SER A 251 95.00 89.43 41.91
C SER A 251 95.20 90.47 43.02
N GLU A 252 95.01 90.09 44.29
CA GLU A 252 95.23 90.99 45.44
C GLU A 252 96.66 90.88 46.02
N VAL A 253 97.42 89.85 45.65
CA VAL A 253 98.78 89.57 46.20
C VAL A 253 99.92 90.20 45.36
N SER A 254 99.63 90.85 44.22
CA SER A 254 100.66 91.48 43.37
C SER A 254 100.49 93.01 43.22
N LYS A 255 100.55 93.76 44.32
CA LYS A 255 100.84 95.21 44.30
C LYS A 255 102.08 95.51 45.16
N PRO A 256 103.12 96.19 44.62
CA PRO A 256 104.39 96.39 45.32
C PRO A 256 104.31 97.46 46.42
N LYS A 257 105.15 97.28 47.45
CA LYS A 257 105.47 98.26 48.50
C LYS A 257 106.34 99.36 47.90
N ASP A 258 105.90 100.62 48.01
CA ASP A 258 106.79 101.78 47.91
C ASP A 258 106.85 102.51 49.25
N VAL A 259 108.09 102.74 49.68
CA VAL A 259 108.54 103.47 50.86
C VAL A 259 108.65 104.95 50.51
N ASN A 260 108.15 105.84 51.36
CA ASN A 260 108.80 107.15 51.57
C ASN A 260 108.55 107.72 52.98
N ILE A 261 109.56 108.43 53.46
CA ILE A 261 109.89 108.91 54.80
C ILE A 261 109.46 110.38 54.98
N ASN A 262 108.90 110.67 56.16
CA ASN A 262 108.73 111.93 56.92
C ASN A 262 108.53 113.29 56.24
N SER A 263 107.41 113.92 56.60
CA SER A 263 107.35 115.20 57.37
C SER A 263 105.97 115.37 57.98
#